data_AF-A0A1Q6EP88-F1
#
_entry.id   AF-A0A1Q6EP88-F1
#
_cell.length_a   1.000
_cell.length_b   1.000
_cell.length_c   1.000
_cell.angle_alpha   90.00
_cell.angle_beta   90.00
_cell.angle_gamma   90.00
#
_symmetry.space_group_name_H-M   'P 1'
#
loop_
_entity.id
_entity.type
_entity.pdbx_description
1 polymer ?
#
loop_
_entity_poly.entity_id
_entity_poly.type
_entity_poly.pdbx_seq_one_letter_code
_entity_poly.pdbx_strand_id
1 'polypeptide(L)'
;AVSDEICRREGLSVVFNPVVEEQTRKMRGGTTAAGDAGTSPARDPKYVDEAPVRSANEPETKARKASGGEPLERRYGMSMEEIYASAKGLGVKDRLRMLIDLTSSTAENFEDWKDILDIRGVDVTVRGQHLTYTLKDTGFKIRDAKLGQAYDMTNIMAGLQSTPVIPITFNRRLVAKQTRKTITVWLPGTHRKKKITFDAKRLVDDGGSTLRAFLPRDRDQIILDPSNRYAGKTPTPGLYQWFGEPTSRLEPLTSPERLPLRYGVSPAQQRYYQAQARRLDRLAGEAKALNAAIRWTRLAGGDSAKGLGLLRAKVRESHDELQAAVIALHDAIQRGDPDLVAETRGEMECREALCDRYEDELSAIEREIHTTRDREQTETEQREQQHKRGRSI
;
A
#
# COMPACT_ATOMS: atom_id res chain seq x y z
N ALA A 1 -18.94 -38.80 1.89
CA ALA A 1 -18.62 -40.11 2.50
C ALA A 1 -17.11 -40.25 2.78
N VAL A 2 -16.22 -40.01 1.81
CA VAL A 2 -14.76 -40.09 2.03
C VAL A 2 -14.22 -38.98 2.95
N SER A 3 -14.85 -37.80 2.95
CA SER A 3 -14.41 -36.66 3.80
C SER A 3 -14.74 -36.82 5.29
N ASP A 4 -15.83 -37.50 5.65
CA ASP A 4 -16.24 -37.67 7.06
C ASP A 4 -15.38 -38.69 7.81
N GLU A 5 -14.78 -39.63 7.09
CA GLU A 5 -13.89 -40.65 7.66
C GLU A 5 -12.51 -40.08 7.98
N ILE A 6 -12.05 -39.09 7.18
CA ILE A 6 -10.80 -38.36 7.42
C ILE A 6 -10.96 -37.43 8.64
N CYS A 7 -12.08 -36.72 8.76
CA CYS A 7 -12.31 -35.80 9.88
C CYS A 7 -12.43 -36.49 11.25
N ARG A 8 -12.99 -37.72 11.31
CA ARG A 8 -13.01 -38.49 12.57
C ARG A 8 -11.65 -39.06 12.97
N ARG A 9 -10.75 -39.29 12.01
CA ARG A 9 -9.40 -39.82 12.26
C ARG A 9 -8.46 -38.79 12.87
N GLU A 10 -8.74 -37.49 12.68
CA GLU A 10 -7.90 -36.38 13.14
C GLU A 10 -8.43 -35.64 14.38
N GLY A 11 -9.48 -36.15 15.04
CA GLY A 11 -9.97 -35.57 16.30
C GLY A 11 -10.59 -34.17 16.18
N LEU A 12 -10.99 -33.77 14.96
CA LEU A 12 -11.61 -32.48 14.69
C LEU A 12 -13.12 -32.56 14.91
N SER A 13 -13.67 -31.67 15.74
CA SER A 13 -15.11 -31.58 16.00
C SER A 13 -15.86 -31.12 14.74
N VAL A 14 -16.67 -32.00 14.16
CA VAL A 14 -17.55 -31.68 13.03
C VAL A 14 -18.71 -30.82 13.53
N VAL A 15 -18.86 -29.62 12.97
CA VAL A 15 -19.98 -28.72 13.25
C VAL A 15 -21.26 -29.38 12.69
N PHE A 16 -22.18 -29.69 13.59
CA PHE A 16 -23.45 -30.35 13.28
C PHE A 16 -24.33 -29.42 12.43
N ASN A 17 -24.56 -29.76 11.16
CA ASN A 17 -25.51 -29.05 10.30
C ASN A 17 -26.81 -29.88 10.17
N PRO A 18 -27.89 -29.54 10.89
CA PRO A 18 -29.12 -30.34 10.95
C PRO A 18 -29.88 -30.41 9.62
N VAL A 19 -29.55 -29.56 8.64
CA VAL A 19 -30.21 -29.53 7.32
C VAL A 19 -29.74 -30.68 6.42
N VAL A 20 -28.56 -31.25 6.65
CA VAL A 20 -27.95 -32.30 5.82
C VAL A 20 -28.40 -33.71 6.23
N GLU A 21 -28.78 -33.92 7.50
CA GLU A 21 -29.31 -35.22 7.95
C GLU A 21 -30.76 -35.48 7.51
N GLU A 22 -31.63 -34.47 7.44
CA GLU A 22 -33.02 -34.68 7.01
C GLU A 22 -33.13 -35.06 5.53
N GLN A 23 -32.21 -34.58 4.68
CA GLN A 23 -32.13 -34.98 3.27
C GLN A 23 -31.52 -36.38 3.07
N THR A 24 -30.58 -36.80 3.92
CA THR A 24 -29.92 -38.11 3.81
C THR A 24 -30.74 -39.25 4.44
N ARG A 25 -31.60 -38.95 5.42
CA ARG A 25 -32.54 -39.92 6.02
C ARG A 25 -33.74 -40.23 5.12
N LYS A 26 -34.14 -39.31 4.23
CA LYS A 26 -35.20 -39.54 3.22
C LYS A 26 -34.75 -40.39 2.02
N MET A 27 -33.44 -40.57 1.81
CA MET A 27 -32.87 -41.25 0.63
C MET A 27 -32.39 -42.69 0.90
N ARG A 28 -32.48 -43.20 2.13
CA ARG A 28 -31.97 -44.54 2.51
C ARG A 28 -33.05 -45.42 3.15
N GLY A 29 -34.15 -45.61 2.43
CA GLY A 29 -35.12 -46.69 2.69
C GLY A 29 -35.11 -47.66 1.52
N GLY A 30 -34.34 -48.75 1.61
CA GLY A 30 -34.33 -49.78 0.57
C GLY A 30 -33.25 -50.84 0.74
N THR A 31 -33.66 -52.01 1.26
CA THR A 31 -33.16 -53.38 0.96
C THR A 31 -31.75 -53.84 1.38
N THR A 32 -31.73 -54.57 2.52
CA THR A 32 -31.27 -55.96 2.80
C THR A 32 -29.87 -56.53 2.45
N ALA A 33 -29.34 -57.23 3.49
CA ALA A 33 -28.50 -58.45 3.52
C ALA A 33 -26.98 -58.31 3.29
N ALA A 34 -26.05 -59.04 3.92
CA ALA A 34 -26.01 -59.96 5.08
C ALA A 34 -24.51 -60.29 5.38
N GLY A 35 -24.20 -60.62 6.65
CA GLY A 35 -23.05 -61.45 7.08
C GLY A 35 -21.69 -60.76 7.24
N ASP A 36 -20.76 -61.17 8.10
CA ASP A 36 -20.73 -61.89 9.39
C ASP A 36 -19.26 -61.78 9.91
N ALA A 37 -19.07 -61.99 11.22
CA ALA A 37 -17.88 -62.48 11.91
C ALA A 37 -16.72 -61.54 12.35
N GLY A 38 -16.71 -61.28 13.68
CA GLY A 38 -15.57 -61.43 14.62
C GLY A 38 -14.53 -60.29 14.67
N THR A 39 -14.06 -59.75 15.80
CA THR A 39 -13.97 -60.25 17.18
C THR A 39 -13.63 -59.06 18.11
N SER A 40 -14.42 -58.85 19.16
CA SER A 40 -14.14 -58.03 20.37
C SER A 40 -13.27 -58.86 21.36
N PRO A 41 -12.57 -58.34 22.41
CA PRO A 41 -13.17 -57.41 23.38
C PRO A 41 -12.28 -56.49 24.28
N ALA A 42 -12.98 -55.51 24.86
CA ALA A 42 -12.98 -55.04 26.27
C ALA A 42 -11.75 -54.34 26.90
N ARG A 43 -11.94 -53.07 27.29
CA ARG A 43 -12.20 -52.71 28.70
C ARG A 43 -12.63 -51.24 28.86
N ASP A 44 -13.85 -51.09 29.36
CA ASP A 44 -14.44 -49.92 30.05
C ASP A 44 -14.50 -50.29 31.57
N PRO A 45 -14.91 -49.43 32.55
CA PRO A 45 -15.72 -48.19 32.42
C PRO A 45 -15.45 -47.00 33.41
N LYS A 46 -16.04 -45.83 33.05
CA LYS A 46 -16.90 -44.89 33.83
C LYS A 46 -16.40 -43.78 34.82
N TYR A 47 -16.96 -42.57 34.57
CA TYR A 47 -17.52 -41.52 35.48
C TYR A 47 -16.49 -40.54 36.15
N VAL A 48 -16.67 -39.20 36.36
CA VAL A 48 -17.82 -38.25 36.52
C VAL A 48 -17.37 -36.79 36.26
N ASP A 49 -18.35 -35.88 36.06
CA ASP A 49 -18.34 -34.41 36.16
C ASP A 49 -17.60 -33.78 37.35
N GLU A 50 -17.14 -32.52 37.22
CA GLU A 50 -17.47 -31.35 38.08
C GLU A 50 -16.59 -30.10 37.81
N ALA A 51 -17.19 -28.90 37.91
CA ALA A 51 -16.54 -27.57 38.01
C ALA A 51 -15.89 -27.38 39.42
N PRO A 52 -15.66 -26.18 40.03
CA PRO A 52 -15.47 -24.77 39.64
C PRO A 52 -14.14 -24.17 40.24
N VAL A 53 -13.80 -22.86 40.19
CA VAL A 53 -13.96 -21.89 41.32
C VAL A 53 -13.22 -20.56 41.01
N ARG A 54 -13.86 -19.47 41.43
CA ARG A 54 -13.39 -18.07 41.52
C ARG A 54 -12.26 -17.87 42.54
N SER A 55 -11.46 -16.80 42.39
CA SER A 55 -10.97 -16.09 43.58
C SER A 55 -10.97 -14.59 43.37
N ALA A 56 -11.49 -13.90 44.37
CA ALA A 56 -11.61 -12.46 44.51
C ALA A 56 -10.42 -11.93 45.31
N ASN A 57 -9.97 -10.71 44.99
CA ASN A 57 -9.56 -9.73 46.00
C ASN A 57 -9.50 -8.33 45.37
N GLU A 58 -10.31 -7.46 45.95
CA GLU A 58 -10.66 -6.07 45.60
C GLU A 58 -9.70 -5.08 46.34
N PRO A 59 -9.73 -3.75 46.08
CA PRO A 59 -10.80 -2.93 46.67
C PRO A 59 -11.34 -1.78 45.79
N GLU A 60 -12.61 -1.46 46.02
CA GLU A 60 -13.37 -0.34 45.47
C GLU A 60 -12.97 1.04 46.07
N THR A 61 -13.21 2.13 45.32
CA THR A 61 -13.78 3.36 45.89
C THR A 61 -14.40 4.32 44.84
N LYS A 62 -15.74 4.39 44.88
CA LYS A 62 -16.67 5.55 44.78
C LYS A 62 -16.52 6.64 43.69
N ALA A 63 -17.52 6.60 42.79
CA ALA A 63 -18.49 7.66 42.44
C ALA A 63 -18.04 9.01 41.85
N ARG A 64 -18.59 9.34 40.66
CA ARG A 64 -19.31 10.61 40.38
C ARG A 64 -20.14 10.54 39.09
N LYS A 65 -21.42 10.92 39.20
CA LYS A 65 -22.42 11.13 38.12
C LYS A 65 -22.12 12.39 37.30
N ALA A 66 -22.34 12.33 35.98
CA ALA A 66 -22.81 13.42 35.11
C ALA A 66 -23.27 12.75 33.79
N SER A 67 -24.57 12.56 33.55
CA SER A 67 -25.55 13.49 32.98
C SER A 67 -25.81 13.19 31.50
N GLY A 68 -27.04 12.73 31.21
CA GLY A 68 -27.77 12.84 29.95
C GLY A 68 -26.97 12.84 28.63
N GLY A 69 -26.91 11.67 28.01
CA GLY A 69 -26.74 11.52 26.57
C GLY A 69 -27.53 10.30 26.15
N GLU A 70 -28.59 10.51 25.38
CA GLU A 70 -29.40 9.45 24.79
C GLU A 70 -28.50 8.42 24.09
N PRO A 71 -28.83 7.12 24.09
CA PRO A 71 -28.12 6.17 23.25
C PRO A 71 -28.32 6.63 21.81
N LEU A 72 -27.26 7.15 21.18
CA LEU A 72 -27.24 7.49 19.76
C LEU A 72 -27.86 6.32 19.00
N GLU A 73 -29.10 6.53 18.56
CA GLU A 73 -29.86 5.58 17.78
C GLU A 73 -28.94 5.13 16.64
N ARG A 74 -28.77 3.80 16.53
CA ARG A 74 -28.17 3.14 15.39
C ARG A 74 -29.04 3.46 14.16
N ARG A 75 -28.84 4.65 13.58
CA ARG A 75 -29.33 5.01 12.26
C ARG A 75 -28.21 4.79 11.27
N TYR A 76 -27.93 3.53 10.99
CA TYR A 76 -27.45 3.13 9.67
C TYR A 76 -28.39 2.04 9.22
N GLY A 77 -29.29 2.37 8.29
CA GLY A 77 -29.74 1.34 7.37
C GLY A 77 -28.48 0.83 6.69
N MET A 78 -28.17 -0.46 6.87
CA MET A 78 -26.99 -1.07 6.23
C MET A 78 -27.02 -0.71 4.75
N SER A 79 -25.97 -0.06 4.25
CA SER A 79 -25.89 0.26 2.83
C SER A 79 -25.81 -1.07 2.06
N MET A 80 -26.27 -1.09 0.81
CA MET A 80 -26.20 -2.28 -0.04
C MET A 80 -24.77 -2.88 -0.08
N GLU A 81 -23.74 -2.04 0.13
CA GLU A 81 -22.32 -2.42 0.19
C GLU A 81 -21.93 -3.12 1.49
N GLU A 82 -22.57 -2.80 2.61
CA GLU A 82 -22.38 -3.51 3.89
C GLU A 82 -22.97 -4.93 3.82
N ILE A 83 -24.04 -5.09 3.02
CA ILE A 83 -24.62 -6.39 2.65
C ILE A 83 -23.69 -7.16 1.70
N TYR A 84 -23.09 -6.51 0.69
CA TYR A 84 -22.12 -7.16 -0.20
C TYR A 84 -20.78 -7.49 0.47
N ALA A 85 -20.31 -6.67 1.42
CA ALA A 85 -19.07 -6.89 2.16
C ALA A 85 -19.20 -8.02 3.20
N SER A 86 -20.33 -8.09 3.90
CA SER A 86 -20.63 -9.20 4.82
C SER A 86 -20.89 -10.52 4.07
N ALA A 87 -21.51 -10.46 2.88
CA ALA A 87 -21.79 -11.64 2.08
C ALA A 87 -20.57 -12.27 1.38
N LYS A 88 -19.49 -11.52 1.12
CA LYS A 88 -18.30 -12.01 0.38
C LYS A 88 -17.07 -12.35 1.23
N GLY A 89 -17.07 -12.09 2.54
CA GLY A 89 -15.89 -12.38 3.40
C GLY A 89 -14.64 -11.57 3.01
N LEU A 90 -14.82 -10.39 2.41
CA LEU A 90 -13.74 -9.54 1.89
C LEU A 90 -12.91 -8.94 3.02
N GLY A 91 -11.58 -8.95 2.86
CA GLY A 91 -10.67 -8.35 3.84
C GLY A 91 -10.88 -6.85 3.97
N VAL A 92 -10.52 -6.27 5.12
CA VAL A 92 -10.63 -4.82 5.39
C VAL A 92 -9.95 -3.98 4.30
N LYS A 93 -8.86 -4.48 3.71
CA LYS A 93 -8.17 -3.85 2.59
C LYS A 93 -9.02 -3.80 1.33
N ASP A 94 -9.67 -4.90 0.96
CA ASP A 94 -10.47 -4.98 -0.27
C ASP A 94 -11.72 -4.10 -0.16
N ARG A 95 -12.30 -3.98 1.05
CA ARG A 95 -13.35 -3.00 1.34
C ARG A 95 -12.86 -1.57 1.09
N LEU A 96 -11.68 -1.20 1.60
CA LEU A 96 -11.11 0.13 1.38
C LEU A 96 -10.85 0.41 -0.10
N ARG A 97 -10.28 -0.55 -0.84
CA ARG A 97 -10.04 -0.46 -2.27
C ARG A 97 -11.31 -0.16 -3.06
N MET A 98 -12.38 -0.94 -2.83
CA MET A 98 -13.67 -0.72 -3.48
C MET A 98 -14.27 0.65 -3.16
N LEU A 99 -14.21 1.10 -1.89
CA LEU A 99 -14.71 2.41 -1.51
C LEU A 99 -13.95 3.55 -2.20
N ILE A 100 -12.63 3.42 -2.30
CA ILE A 100 -11.78 4.40 -3.00
C ILE A 100 -12.13 4.42 -4.48
N ASP A 101 -12.20 3.27 -5.16
CA ASP A 101 -12.49 3.22 -6.60
C ASP A 101 -13.87 3.86 -6.92
N LEU A 102 -14.88 3.58 -6.09
CA LEU A 102 -16.23 4.13 -6.27
C LEU A 102 -16.33 5.62 -5.91
N THR A 103 -15.48 6.13 -5.01
CA THR A 103 -15.47 7.57 -4.68
C THR A 103 -14.74 8.37 -5.73
N SER A 104 -13.60 7.85 -6.21
CA SER A 104 -12.79 8.49 -7.24
C SER A 104 -13.55 8.61 -8.57
N SER A 105 -14.49 7.72 -8.88
CA SER A 105 -15.34 7.83 -10.07
C SER A 105 -16.38 8.97 -9.99
N THR A 106 -16.76 9.41 -8.78
CA THR A 106 -17.82 10.38 -8.55
C THR A 106 -17.28 11.79 -8.25
N ALA A 107 -16.07 11.90 -7.71
CA ALA A 107 -15.52 13.15 -7.24
C ALA A 107 -14.87 13.99 -8.36
N GLU A 108 -15.07 15.31 -8.32
CA GLU A 108 -14.45 16.23 -9.29
C GLU A 108 -13.09 16.79 -8.84
N ASN A 109 -12.84 16.82 -7.53
CA ASN A 109 -11.61 17.38 -6.96
C ASN A 109 -11.22 16.62 -5.68
N PHE A 110 -9.98 16.82 -5.22
CA PHE A 110 -9.43 16.07 -4.11
C PHE A 110 -10.16 16.31 -2.77
N GLU A 111 -10.60 17.55 -2.51
CA GLU A 111 -11.34 17.87 -1.27
C GLU A 111 -12.73 17.24 -1.31
N ASP A 112 -13.46 17.35 -2.42
CA ASP A 112 -14.74 16.68 -2.62
C ASP A 112 -14.61 15.16 -2.46
N TRP A 113 -13.53 14.57 -3.00
CA TRP A 113 -13.23 13.15 -2.87
C TRP A 113 -13.04 12.72 -1.42
N LYS A 114 -12.28 13.52 -0.65
CA LYS A 114 -12.07 13.30 0.77
C LYS A 114 -13.37 13.43 1.56
N ASP A 115 -14.21 14.42 1.25
CA ASP A 115 -15.50 14.61 1.91
C ASP A 115 -16.46 13.45 1.64
N ILE A 116 -16.52 12.95 0.40
CA ILE A 116 -17.35 11.78 0.05
C ILE A 116 -16.85 10.53 0.79
N LEU A 117 -15.53 10.33 0.88
CA LEU A 117 -14.96 9.22 1.68
C LEU A 117 -15.30 9.35 3.16
N ASP A 118 -15.26 10.56 3.70
CA ASP A 118 -15.57 10.83 5.11
C ASP A 118 -17.03 10.48 5.44
N ILE A 119 -17.95 10.80 4.53
CA ILE A 119 -19.37 10.42 4.57
C ILE A 119 -19.54 8.91 4.50
N ARG A 120 -18.73 8.21 3.70
CA ARG A 120 -18.72 6.75 3.58
C ARG A 120 -17.97 6.02 4.72
N GLY A 121 -17.54 6.75 5.74
CA GLY A 121 -16.91 6.16 6.93
C GLY A 121 -15.40 5.97 6.84
N VAL A 122 -14.71 6.62 5.89
CA VAL A 122 -13.25 6.57 5.74
C VAL A 122 -12.66 7.97 5.86
N ASP A 123 -11.92 8.23 6.93
CA ASP A 123 -11.14 9.47 7.08
C ASP A 123 -9.80 9.36 6.34
N VAL A 124 -9.44 10.38 5.58
CA VAL A 124 -8.18 10.44 4.82
C VAL A 124 -7.32 11.58 5.35
N THR A 125 -6.14 11.23 5.84
CA THR A 125 -5.14 12.20 6.29
C THR A 125 -3.95 12.23 5.34
N VAL A 126 -3.61 13.43 4.87
CA VAL A 126 -2.44 13.66 4.00
C VAL A 126 -1.22 13.90 4.89
N ARG A 127 -0.14 13.12 4.67
CA ARG A 127 1.11 13.23 5.40
C ARG A 127 2.29 13.23 4.44
N GLY A 128 2.69 14.42 4.00
CA GLY A 128 3.68 14.51 2.93
C GLY A 128 3.13 13.81 1.70
N GLN A 129 3.93 12.99 1.03
CA GLN A 129 3.53 12.29 -0.20
C GLN A 129 2.49 11.17 0.04
N HIS A 130 2.28 10.78 1.30
CA HIS A 130 1.47 9.61 1.61
C HIS A 130 0.08 9.95 2.13
N LEU A 131 -0.88 9.13 1.75
CA LEU A 131 -2.23 9.10 2.30
C LEU A 131 -2.31 8.03 3.41
N THR A 132 -2.97 8.38 4.51
CA THR A 132 -3.36 7.42 5.55
C THR A 132 -4.87 7.36 5.64
N TYR A 133 -5.42 6.18 5.35
CA TYR A 133 -6.84 5.86 5.43
C TYR A 133 -7.17 5.33 6.82
N THR A 134 -8.21 5.88 7.45
CA THR A 134 -8.73 5.46 8.74
C THR A 134 -10.20 5.06 8.60
N LEU A 135 -10.51 3.79 8.86
CA LEU A 135 -11.90 3.32 8.88
C LEU A 135 -12.58 3.76 10.18
N LYS A 136 -13.65 4.55 10.12
CA LYS A 136 -14.33 5.08 11.32
C LYS A 136 -15.00 3.97 12.14
N ASP A 137 -15.52 2.93 11.49
CA ASP A 137 -16.21 1.82 12.15
C ASP A 137 -15.32 1.06 13.13
N THR A 138 -14.05 0.86 12.77
CA THR A 138 -13.10 0.00 13.51
C THR A 138 -11.91 0.76 14.07
N GLY A 139 -11.69 2.01 13.64
CA GLY A 139 -10.46 2.77 13.91
C GLY A 139 -9.23 2.23 13.19
N PHE A 140 -9.37 1.26 12.27
CA PHE A 140 -8.26 0.65 11.56
C PHE A 140 -7.56 1.66 10.64
N LYS A 141 -6.23 1.74 10.73
CA LYS A 141 -5.41 2.67 9.95
C LYS A 141 -4.50 1.94 8.99
N ILE A 142 -4.47 2.37 7.74
CA ILE A 142 -3.57 1.84 6.72
C ILE A 142 -2.99 2.98 5.87
N ARG A 143 -1.70 2.87 5.53
CA ARG A 143 -1.05 3.77 4.57
C ARG A 143 -1.31 3.31 3.15
N ASP A 144 -1.34 4.26 2.22
CA ASP A 144 -1.41 4.01 0.77
C ASP A 144 -0.42 2.94 0.29
N ALA A 145 0.85 3.02 0.71
CA ALA A 145 1.90 2.06 0.36
C ALA A 145 1.57 0.61 0.74
N LYS A 146 0.72 0.38 1.75
CA LYS A 146 0.29 -0.95 2.19
C LYS A 146 -1.02 -1.40 1.55
N LEU A 147 -1.71 -0.50 0.87
CA LEU A 147 -2.92 -0.76 0.10
C LEU A 147 -2.60 -1.07 -1.36
N GLY A 148 -1.57 -0.40 -1.90
CA GLY A 148 -1.06 -0.59 -3.25
C GLY A 148 -0.61 0.74 -3.85
N GLN A 149 0.33 0.70 -4.80
CA GLN A 149 0.72 1.86 -5.61
C GLN A 149 -0.47 2.48 -6.35
N ALA A 150 -1.45 1.68 -6.78
CA ALA A 150 -2.65 2.19 -7.45
C ALA A 150 -3.45 3.19 -6.58
N TYR A 151 -3.31 3.09 -5.25
CA TYR A 151 -4.00 3.92 -4.26
C TYR A 151 -3.15 5.08 -3.74
N ASP A 152 -1.98 5.32 -4.31
CA ASP A 152 -1.19 6.50 -4.00
C ASP A 152 -1.88 7.77 -4.52
N MET A 153 -1.61 8.90 -3.87
CA MET A 153 -2.18 10.21 -4.22
C MET A 153 -2.03 10.57 -5.71
N THR A 154 -0.91 10.20 -6.35
CA THR A 154 -0.70 10.46 -7.78
C THR A 154 -1.67 9.70 -8.67
N ASN A 155 -1.91 8.42 -8.37
CA ASN A 155 -2.78 7.57 -9.17
C ASN A 155 -4.26 7.87 -8.91
N ILE A 156 -4.61 8.24 -7.68
CA ILE A 156 -5.92 8.81 -7.35
C ILE A 156 -6.16 10.08 -8.18
N MET A 157 -5.21 11.02 -8.19
CA MET A 157 -5.34 12.25 -8.98
C MET A 157 -5.36 11.99 -10.50
N ALA A 158 -4.70 10.94 -10.99
CA ALA A 158 -4.80 10.51 -12.38
C ALA A 158 -6.22 10.05 -12.72
N GLY A 159 -6.82 9.25 -11.83
CA GLY A 159 -8.20 8.78 -11.93
C GLY A 159 -9.21 9.93 -11.91
N LEU A 160 -9.12 10.85 -10.94
CA LEU A 160 -10.03 12.01 -10.82
C LEU A 160 -9.99 12.92 -12.06
N GLN A 161 -8.83 13.06 -12.71
CA GLN A 161 -8.68 13.92 -13.89
C GLN A 161 -8.87 13.17 -15.22
N SER A 162 -9.07 11.85 -15.17
CA SER A 162 -9.06 10.96 -16.34
C SER A 162 -7.87 11.21 -17.29
N THR A 163 -6.70 11.56 -16.74
CA THR A 163 -5.51 11.97 -17.50
C THR A 163 -4.26 11.55 -16.74
N PRO A 164 -3.19 11.05 -17.39
CA PRO A 164 -1.93 10.76 -16.70
C PRO A 164 -1.32 12.04 -16.12
N VAL A 165 -0.97 12.01 -14.84
CA VAL A 165 -0.51 13.19 -14.09
C VAL A 165 0.89 13.02 -13.53
N ILE A 166 1.58 14.16 -13.44
CA ILE A 166 2.88 14.32 -12.81
C ILE A 166 2.74 15.22 -11.58
N PRO A 167 3.20 14.80 -10.40
CA PRO A 167 3.17 15.62 -9.19
C PRO A 167 4.32 16.63 -9.17
N ILE A 168 4.00 17.89 -8.94
CA ILE A 168 4.97 18.97 -8.71
C ILE A 168 4.75 19.53 -7.32
N THR A 169 5.78 19.42 -6.47
CA THR A 169 5.74 19.96 -5.11
C THR A 169 6.43 21.31 -5.05
N PHE A 170 5.78 22.31 -4.43
CA PHE A 170 6.36 23.63 -4.23
C PHE A 170 5.92 24.27 -2.92
N ASN A 171 6.72 25.23 -2.42
CA ASN A 171 6.39 25.95 -1.20
C ASN A 171 5.33 27.05 -1.45
N ARG A 172 4.42 27.27 -0.49
CA ARG A 172 3.41 28.35 -0.55
C ARG A 172 4.01 29.73 -0.83
N ARG A 173 5.24 29.99 -0.40
CA ARG A 173 5.96 31.27 -0.63
C ARG A 173 6.23 31.56 -2.11
N LEU A 174 6.17 30.54 -2.97
CA LEU A 174 6.31 30.69 -4.41
C LEU A 174 4.98 31.07 -5.09
N VAL A 175 3.86 31.03 -4.38
CA VAL A 175 2.56 31.42 -4.92
C VAL A 175 2.51 32.93 -5.10
N ALA A 176 2.37 33.38 -6.35
CA ALA A 176 2.25 34.77 -6.73
C ALA A 176 0.83 35.30 -6.53
N LYS A 177 -0.16 34.48 -6.92
CA LYS A 177 -1.58 34.80 -6.85
C LYS A 177 -2.38 33.51 -6.77
N GLN A 178 -3.37 33.46 -5.90
CA GLN A 178 -4.33 32.36 -5.81
C GLN A 178 -5.73 32.92 -6.04
N THR A 179 -6.47 32.30 -6.95
CA THR A 179 -7.89 32.54 -7.21
C THR A 179 -8.66 31.25 -7.00
N ARG A 180 -9.99 31.30 -6.95
CA ARG A 180 -10.82 30.08 -6.81
C ARG A 180 -10.59 29.06 -7.93
N LYS A 181 -10.19 29.50 -9.12
CA LYS A 181 -10.03 28.65 -10.31
C LYS A 181 -8.58 28.39 -10.70
N THR A 182 -7.67 29.32 -10.38
CA THR A 182 -6.27 29.21 -10.83
C THR A 182 -5.29 29.66 -9.75
N ILE A 183 -4.14 29.00 -9.72
CA ILE A 183 -3.00 29.36 -8.88
C ILE A 183 -1.81 29.71 -9.78
N THR A 184 -1.19 30.86 -9.53
CA THR A 184 0.01 31.30 -10.25
C THR A 184 1.22 31.19 -9.34
N VAL A 185 2.26 30.53 -9.80
CA VAL A 185 3.46 30.16 -9.03
C VAL A 185 4.71 30.68 -9.73
N TRP A 186 5.64 31.25 -8.97
CA TRP A 186 6.96 31.65 -9.47
C TRP A 186 7.85 30.43 -9.68
N LEU A 187 8.57 30.40 -10.80
CA LEU A 187 9.56 29.35 -11.06
C LEU A 187 10.79 29.55 -10.15
N PRO A 188 11.18 28.53 -9.36
CA PRO A 188 12.40 28.56 -8.56
C PRO A 188 13.65 28.85 -9.42
N GLY A 189 14.67 29.45 -8.82
CA GLY A 189 15.92 29.78 -9.52
C GLY A 189 15.83 30.93 -10.53
N THR A 190 14.63 31.42 -10.87
CA THR A 190 14.44 32.53 -11.83
C THR A 190 14.38 33.91 -11.17
N HIS A 191 14.62 34.00 -9.86
CA HIS A 191 14.50 35.25 -9.08
C HIS A 191 13.18 36.00 -9.33
N ARG A 192 12.06 35.26 -9.41
CA ARG A 192 10.70 35.80 -9.71
C ARG A 192 10.60 36.52 -11.06
N LYS A 193 11.41 36.13 -12.05
CA LYS A 193 11.29 36.60 -13.44
C LYS A 193 10.39 35.71 -14.30
N LYS A 194 10.05 34.51 -13.86
CA LYS A 194 9.16 33.62 -14.59
C LYS A 194 8.11 33.02 -13.66
N LYS A 195 6.88 32.90 -14.14
CA LYS A 195 5.77 32.29 -13.42
C LYS A 195 4.95 31.38 -14.32
N ILE A 196 4.20 30.48 -13.70
CA ILE A 196 3.34 29.50 -14.34
C ILE A 196 1.97 29.52 -13.68
N THR A 197 0.93 29.20 -14.42
CA THR A 197 -0.45 29.18 -13.92
C THR A 197 -1.03 27.77 -14.04
N PHE A 198 -1.60 27.28 -12.94
CA PHE A 198 -2.23 25.98 -12.84
C PHE A 198 -3.72 26.14 -12.48
N ASP A 199 -4.52 25.12 -12.77
CA ASP A 199 -5.90 25.03 -12.29
C ASP A 199 -5.92 24.65 -10.80
N ALA A 200 -6.76 25.31 -10.02
CA ALA A 200 -6.93 25.04 -8.59
C ALA A 200 -7.48 23.63 -8.32
N LYS A 201 -8.28 23.05 -9.24
CA LYS A 201 -8.79 21.67 -9.13
C LYS A 201 -7.69 20.61 -9.10
N ARG A 202 -6.49 20.96 -9.58
CA ARG A 202 -5.34 20.08 -9.69
C ARG A 202 -4.39 20.18 -8.49
N LEU A 203 -4.77 20.95 -7.48
CA LEU A 203 -3.96 21.21 -6.30
C LEU A 203 -4.43 20.31 -5.16
N VAL A 204 -3.48 19.74 -4.43
CA VAL A 204 -3.70 19.13 -3.13
C VAL A 204 -3.00 20.00 -2.08
N ASP A 205 -3.74 20.39 -1.05
CA ASP A 205 -3.23 21.16 0.08
C ASP A 205 -3.01 20.21 1.27
N ASP A 206 -1.75 19.96 1.62
CA ASP A 206 -1.38 19.14 2.78
C ASP A 206 -1.68 19.86 4.13
N GLY A 207 -2.27 21.07 4.11
CA GLY A 207 -2.48 21.92 5.29
C GLY A 207 -1.18 22.51 5.86
N GLY A 208 -0.06 22.25 5.19
CA GLY A 208 1.29 22.65 5.59
C GLY A 208 1.85 23.81 4.77
N SER A 209 3.19 23.93 4.79
CA SER A 209 3.92 24.97 4.04
C SER A 209 4.14 24.62 2.55
N THR A 210 3.80 23.40 2.15
CA THR A 210 3.99 22.85 0.80
C THR A 210 2.65 22.56 0.16
N LEU A 211 2.57 22.84 -1.14
CA LEU A 211 1.45 22.51 -2.01
C LEU A 211 1.92 21.53 -3.08
N ARG A 212 1.04 20.65 -3.53
CA ARG A 212 1.30 19.76 -4.67
C ARG A 212 0.31 20.03 -5.80
N ALA A 213 0.83 20.25 -7.00
CA ALA A 213 0.02 20.32 -8.21
C ALA A 213 0.22 19.07 -9.05
N PHE A 214 -0.88 18.50 -9.54
CA PHE A 214 -0.88 17.31 -10.40
C PHE A 214 -1.18 17.74 -11.83
N LEU A 215 -0.16 17.76 -12.69
CA LEU A 215 -0.25 18.32 -14.03
C LEU A 215 -0.29 17.21 -15.08
N PRO A 216 -1.07 17.37 -16.17
CA PRO A 216 -1.07 16.42 -17.27
C PRO A 216 0.32 16.24 -17.85
N ARG A 217 0.77 14.98 -17.96
CA ARG A 217 2.10 14.64 -18.48
C ARG A 217 2.32 15.17 -19.89
N ASP A 218 1.35 14.92 -20.77
CA ASP A 218 1.49 15.12 -22.21
C ASP A 218 1.06 16.53 -22.68
N ARG A 219 0.91 17.49 -21.75
CA ARG A 219 0.59 18.88 -22.06
C ARG A 219 1.77 19.82 -21.88
N ASP A 220 1.89 20.76 -22.80
CA ASP A 220 2.81 21.89 -22.67
C ASP A 220 2.31 22.87 -21.60
N GLN A 221 3.24 23.35 -20.78
CA GLN A 221 3.00 24.34 -19.76
C GLN A 221 3.51 25.70 -20.22
N ILE A 222 2.66 26.72 -20.10
CA ILE A 222 2.97 28.09 -20.55
C ILE A 222 3.71 28.82 -19.44
N ILE A 223 4.87 29.38 -19.77
CA ILE A 223 5.68 30.20 -18.88
C ILE A 223 5.42 31.67 -19.20
N LEU A 224 5.18 32.44 -18.15
CA LEU A 224 4.86 33.86 -18.21
C LEU A 224 5.94 34.71 -17.53
N ASP A 225 6.16 35.91 -18.03
CA ASP A 225 6.96 36.98 -17.43
C ASP A 225 6.21 37.62 -16.23
N PRO A 226 6.81 38.43 -15.34
CA PRO A 226 6.12 39.06 -14.22
C PRO A 226 4.92 39.89 -14.69
N SER A 227 5.02 40.50 -15.87
CA SER A 227 3.96 41.27 -16.54
C SER A 227 2.89 40.44 -17.24
N ASN A 228 2.81 39.11 -17.01
CA ASN A 228 1.87 38.18 -17.67
C ASN A 228 2.05 38.04 -19.19
N ARG A 229 3.22 38.38 -19.73
CA ARG A 229 3.53 38.16 -21.15
C ARG A 229 4.09 36.76 -21.36
N TYR A 230 3.87 36.20 -22.55
CA TYR A 230 4.43 34.91 -22.92
C TYR A 230 5.97 34.96 -22.89
N ALA A 231 6.59 34.07 -22.11
CA ALA A 231 8.04 33.93 -21.99
C ALA A 231 8.58 32.62 -22.57
N GLY A 232 7.70 31.62 -22.78
CA GLY A 232 8.06 30.34 -23.38
C GLY A 232 7.06 29.25 -23.05
N LYS A 233 7.33 28.04 -23.56
CA LYS A 233 6.60 26.83 -23.21
C LYS A 233 7.58 25.72 -22.84
N THR A 234 7.16 24.82 -21.97
CA THR A 234 7.97 23.66 -21.55
C THR A 234 7.04 22.47 -21.34
N PRO A 235 7.41 21.26 -21.77
CA PRO A 235 6.63 20.06 -21.44
C PRO A 235 6.56 19.89 -19.92
N THR A 236 5.46 19.32 -19.39
CA THR A 236 5.29 19.13 -17.94
C THR A 236 6.50 18.48 -17.24
N PRO A 237 7.11 17.39 -17.76
CA PRO A 237 8.34 16.83 -17.17
C PRO A 237 9.52 17.80 -17.13
N GLY A 238 9.61 18.71 -18.10
CA GLY A 238 10.67 19.73 -18.15
C GLY A 238 10.59 20.75 -17.02
N LEU A 239 9.45 20.83 -16.31
CA LEU A 239 9.34 21.66 -15.11
C LEU A 239 10.27 21.19 -13.98
N TYR A 240 10.70 19.93 -13.98
CA TYR A 240 11.67 19.42 -13.01
C TYR A 240 13.07 20.01 -13.15
N GLN A 241 13.32 20.80 -14.19
CA GLN A 241 14.51 21.65 -14.21
C GLN A 241 14.48 22.72 -13.11
N TRP A 242 13.29 23.21 -12.75
CA TRP A 242 13.11 24.25 -11.72
C TRP A 242 12.56 23.69 -10.42
N PHE A 243 11.73 22.66 -10.48
CA PHE A 243 11.19 21.97 -9.31
C PHE A 243 11.99 20.69 -9.06
N GLY A 244 12.22 20.31 -7.81
CA GLY A 244 12.85 19.01 -7.56
C GLY A 244 12.01 17.88 -8.14
N GLU A 245 12.63 16.91 -8.79
CA GLU A 245 11.96 15.65 -9.12
C GLU A 245 11.45 15.03 -7.82
N PRO A 246 10.21 14.51 -7.77
CA PRO A 246 9.81 13.66 -6.66
C PRO A 246 10.81 12.52 -6.66
N THR A 247 11.61 12.45 -5.59
CA THR A 247 12.51 11.32 -5.41
C THR A 247 11.65 10.08 -5.60
N SER A 248 12.03 9.22 -6.57
CA SER A 248 11.48 7.86 -6.68
C SER A 248 11.33 7.32 -5.27
N ARG A 249 10.24 6.58 -5.01
CA ARG A 249 9.81 6.04 -3.72
C ARG A 249 10.92 5.24 -3.02
N LEU A 250 11.96 5.93 -2.61
CA LEU A 250 13.00 5.51 -1.73
C LEU A 250 12.37 5.74 -0.37
N GLU A 251 11.41 4.87 -0.04
CA GLU A 251 11.04 4.61 1.34
C GLU A 251 12.32 4.69 2.17
N PRO A 252 12.35 5.42 3.29
CA PRO A 252 13.56 5.74 4.02
C PRO A 252 14.27 4.47 4.51
N LEU A 253 15.09 3.87 3.63
CA LEU A 253 15.87 2.65 3.81
C LEU A 253 15.22 1.70 4.81
N THR A 254 13.90 1.51 4.70
CA THR A 254 13.16 0.80 5.73
C THR A 254 13.44 -0.65 5.48
N SER A 255 14.40 -1.15 6.28
CA SER A 255 14.74 -2.55 6.51
C SER A 255 13.64 -3.48 5.97
N PRO A 256 13.96 -4.42 5.06
CA PRO A 256 12.98 -5.36 4.51
C PRO A 256 12.16 -5.93 5.66
N GLU A 257 10.84 -6.05 5.47
CA GLU A 257 9.87 -6.49 6.47
C GLU A 257 10.42 -7.71 7.22
N ARG A 258 11.05 -7.45 8.37
CA ARG A 258 11.87 -8.45 9.06
C ARG A 258 10.90 -9.39 9.72
N LEU A 259 10.89 -10.66 9.33
CA LEU A 259 10.23 -11.67 10.13
C LEU A 259 10.79 -11.58 11.56
N PRO A 260 9.98 -11.30 12.59
CA PRO A 260 10.44 -11.36 13.96
C PRO A 260 10.60 -12.84 14.33
N LEU A 261 11.69 -13.45 13.84
CA LEU A 261 12.04 -14.82 14.11
C LEU A 261 12.45 -14.90 15.59
N ARG A 262 11.52 -15.35 16.44
CA ARG A 262 11.79 -15.72 17.83
C ARG A 262 12.26 -17.17 17.90
N TYR A 263 13.39 -17.48 17.28
CA TYR A 263 14.06 -18.77 17.45
C TYR A 263 15.14 -18.65 18.51
N GLY A 264 15.26 -19.67 19.36
CA GLY A 264 16.22 -19.72 20.46
C GLY A 264 15.56 -19.67 21.83
N VAL A 265 16.04 -20.55 22.71
CA VAL A 265 15.49 -20.73 24.07
C VAL A 265 16.00 -19.62 25.00
N SER A 266 17.19 -19.07 24.73
CA SER A 266 17.79 -17.99 25.54
C SER A 266 17.87 -16.64 24.79
N PRO A 267 17.88 -15.50 25.52
CA PRO A 267 18.07 -14.18 24.91
C PRO A 267 19.36 -14.03 24.09
N ALA A 268 20.43 -14.74 24.48
CA ALA A 268 21.69 -14.74 23.74
C ALA A 268 21.60 -15.52 22.43
N GLN A 269 20.93 -16.69 22.44
CA GLN A 269 20.67 -17.48 21.24
C GLN A 269 19.73 -16.74 20.28
N GLN A 270 18.70 -16.06 20.79
CA GLN A 270 17.82 -15.21 19.99
C GLN A 270 18.60 -14.10 19.28
N ARG A 271 19.53 -13.43 19.97
CA ARG A 271 20.42 -12.43 19.34
C ARG A 271 21.33 -13.03 18.28
N TYR A 272 21.87 -14.22 18.53
CA TYR A 272 22.73 -14.92 17.58
C TYR A 272 21.97 -15.32 16.29
N TYR A 273 20.79 -15.94 16.42
CA TYR A 273 19.97 -16.28 15.25
C TYR A 273 19.46 -15.05 14.53
N GLN A 274 19.12 -13.97 15.24
CA GLN A 274 18.82 -12.68 14.61
C GLN A 274 20.03 -12.11 13.85
N ALA A 275 21.24 -12.24 14.37
CA ALA A 275 22.46 -11.81 13.68
C ALA A 275 22.73 -12.65 12.42
N GLN A 276 22.49 -13.97 12.49
CA GLN A 276 22.58 -14.86 11.33
C GLN A 276 21.51 -14.52 10.28
N ALA A 277 20.26 -14.33 10.67
CA ALA A 277 19.17 -13.91 9.77
C ALA A 277 19.53 -12.61 9.06
N ARG A 278 20.04 -11.60 9.78
CA ARG A 278 20.52 -10.34 9.17
C ARG A 278 21.66 -10.53 8.17
N ARG A 279 22.48 -11.58 8.31
CA ARG A 279 23.55 -11.90 7.35
C ARG A 279 22.98 -12.57 6.11
N LEU A 280 22.02 -13.48 6.28
CA LEU A 280 21.31 -14.12 5.18
C LEU A 280 20.47 -13.12 4.38
N ASP A 281 19.74 -12.23 5.05
CA ASP A 281 18.95 -11.17 4.40
C ASP A 281 19.83 -10.24 3.56
N ARG A 282 21.03 -9.90 4.07
CA ARG A 282 22.02 -9.12 3.31
C ARG A 282 22.51 -9.86 2.08
N LEU A 283 22.91 -11.13 2.23
CA LEU A 283 23.38 -11.94 1.11
C LEU A 283 22.29 -12.16 0.05
N ALA A 284 21.03 -12.34 0.48
CA ALA A 284 19.88 -12.42 -0.41
C ALA A 284 19.65 -11.09 -1.14
N GLY A 285 19.80 -9.95 -0.45
CA GLY A 285 19.74 -8.61 -1.04
C GLY A 285 20.83 -8.37 -2.09
N GLU A 286 22.08 -8.67 -1.75
CA GLU A 286 23.24 -8.59 -2.64
C GLU A 286 23.05 -9.48 -3.88
N ALA A 287 22.58 -10.71 -3.69
CA ALA A 287 22.27 -11.63 -4.79
C ALA A 287 21.12 -11.12 -5.68
N LYS A 288 20.05 -10.55 -5.09
CA LYS A 288 18.93 -9.95 -5.85
C LYS A 288 19.42 -8.77 -6.70
N ALA A 289 20.22 -7.88 -6.11
CA ALA A 289 20.80 -6.72 -6.78
C ALA A 289 21.75 -7.13 -7.91
N LEU A 290 22.66 -8.06 -7.66
CA LEU A 290 23.61 -8.55 -8.66
C LEU A 290 22.91 -9.28 -9.81
N ASN A 291 21.91 -10.11 -9.52
CA ASN A 291 21.11 -10.77 -10.55
C ASN A 291 20.34 -9.75 -11.42
N ALA A 292 19.75 -8.73 -10.81
CA ALA A 292 19.09 -7.64 -11.55
C ALA A 292 20.10 -6.88 -12.41
N ALA A 293 21.24 -6.47 -11.85
CA ALA A 293 22.29 -5.76 -12.57
C ALA A 293 22.82 -6.57 -13.77
N ILE A 294 23.04 -7.89 -13.61
CA ILE A 294 23.47 -8.77 -14.71
C ILE A 294 22.41 -8.84 -15.82
N ARG A 295 21.12 -8.93 -15.48
CA ARG A 295 20.04 -8.95 -16.49
C ARG A 295 20.03 -7.66 -17.30
N TRP A 296 20.04 -6.51 -16.64
CA TRP A 296 19.94 -5.20 -17.30
C TRP A 296 21.22 -4.82 -18.06
N THR A 297 22.40 -5.18 -17.55
CA THR A 297 23.67 -5.02 -18.28
C THR A 297 23.70 -5.88 -19.55
N ARG A 298 23.23 -7.14 -19.48
CA ARG A 298 23.14 -8.02 -20.65
C ARG A 298 22.20 -7.43 -21.72
N LEU A 299 21.05 -6.91 -21.30
CA LEU A 299 20.11 -6.23 -22.20
C LEU A 299 20.73 -4.97 -22.85
N ALA A 300 21.62 -4.27 -22.13
CA ALA A 300 22.31 -3.08 -22.62
C ALA A 300 23.64 -3.38 -23.35
N GLY A 301 23.92 -4.64 -23.72
CA GLY A 301 25.13 -5.01 -24.45
C GLY A 301 26.43 -4.98 -23.63
N GLY A 302 26.33 -5.09 -22.30
CA GLY A 302 27.47 -5.16 -21.38
C GLY A 302 27.81 -3.86 -20.65
N ASP A 303 27.11 -2.75 -20.93
CA ASP A 303 27.33 -1.47 -20.27
C ASP A 303 26.37 -1.28 -19.07
N SER A 304 26.94 -1.23 -17.85
CA SER A 304 26.20 -1.07 -16.61
C SER A 304 25.47 0.26 -16.49
N ALA A 305 26.04 1.36 -16.99
CA ALA A 305 25.41 2.66 -16.93
C ALA A 305 24.19 2.73 -17.86
N LYS A 306 24.32 2.16 -19.06
CA LYS A 306 23.18 2.02 -19.98
C LYS A 306 22.12 1.06 -19.44
N GLY A 307 22.51 -0.04 -18.81
CA GLY A 307 21.58 -0.97 -18.16
C GLY A 307 20.75 -0.30 -17.06
N LEU A 308 21.38 0.50 -16.21
CA LEU A 308 20.67 1.30 -15.19
C LEU A 308 19.75 2.35 -15.82
N GLY A 309 20.20 3.04 -16.87
CA GLY A 309 19.37 3.99 -17.61
C GLY A 309 18.12 3.33 -18.20
N LEU A 310 18.25 2.12 -18.72
CA LEU A 310 17.16 1.32 -19.27
C LEU A 310 16.18 0.89 -18.16
N LEU A 311 16.67 0.39 -17.02
CA LEU A 311 15.81 0.06 -15.87
C LEU A 311 15.02 1.29 -15.38
N ARG A 312 15.66 2.45 -15.26
CA ARG A 312 14.96 3.71 -14.91
C ARG A 312 13.94 4.14 -15.95
N ALA A 313 14.17 3.86 -17.23
CA ALA A 313 13.17 4.08 -18.27
C ALA A 313 12.00 3.11 -18.11
N LYS A 314 12.27 1.83 -17.79
CA LYS A 314 11.24 0.80 -17.63
C LYS A 314 10.36 1.02 -16.40
N VAL A 315 10.93 1.50 -15.29
CA VAL A 315 10.16 1.92 -14.10
C VAL A 315 9.19 3.06 -14.44
N ARG A 316 9.64 4.05 -15.24
CA ARG A 316 8.77 5.14 -15.69
C ARG A 316 7.65 4.63 -16.59
N GLU A 317 8.01 3.79 -17.57
CA GLU A 317 7.03 3.15 -18.47
C GLU A 317 5.99 2.33 -17.69
N SER A 318 6.40 1.55 -16.68
CA SER A 318 5.45 0.77 -15.88
C SER A 318 4.51 1.65 -15.07
N HIS A 319 5.02 2.76 -14.50
CA HIS A 319 4.17 3.75 -13.83
C HIS A 319 3.15 4.38 -14.78
N ASP A 320 3.58 4.69 -16.00
CA ASP A 320 2.73 5.25 -17.03
C ASP A 320 1.61 4.27 -17.44
N GLU A 321 1.94 2.98 -17.58
CA GLU A 321 0.98 1.91 -17.85
C GLU A 321 0.01 1.69 -16.68
N LEU A 322 0.49 1.78 -15.43
CA LEU A 322 -0.35 1.70 -14.24
C LEU A 322 -1.35 2.85 -14.19
N GLN A 323 -0.91 4.10 -14.45
CA GLN A 323 -1.82 5.24 -14.53
C GLN A 323 -2.89 5.04 -15.60
N ALA A 324 -2.52 4.51 -16.77
CA ALA A 324 -3.47 4.22 -17.83
C ALA A 324 -4.50 3.16 -17.40
N ALA A 325 -4.06 2.09 -16.72
CA ALA A 325 -4.95 1.04 -16.21
C ALA A 325 -5.89 1.59 -15.11
N VAL A 326 -5.39 2.46 -14.22
CA VAL A 326 -6.22 3.12 -13.21
C VAL A 326 -7.29 3.98 -13.89
N ILE A 327 -6.94 4.79 -14.89
CA ILE A 327 -7.91 5.60 -15.64
C ILE A 327 -8.95 4.70 -16.33
N ALA A 328 -8.52 3.60 -16.95
CA ALA A 328 -9.43 2.65 -17.59
C ALA A 328 -10.42 2.02 -16.59
N LEU A 329 -9.97 1.67 -15.38
CA LEU A 329 -10.83 1.20 -14.30
C LEU A 329 -11.87 2.26 -13.90
N HIS A 330 -11.45 3.52 -13.78
CA HIS A 330 -12.38 4.61 -13.43
C HIS A 330 -13.45 4.80 -14.51
N ASP A 331 -13.05 4.78 -15.79
CA ASP A 331 -13.97 4.86 -16.92
C ASP A 331 -14.94 3.67 -16.96
N ALA A 332 -14.47 2.46 -16.63
CA ALA A 332 -15.31 1.27 -16.54
C ALA A 332 -16.36 1.39 -15.42
N ILE A 333 -15.95 1.88 -14.25
CA ILE A 333 -16.86 2.12 -13.11
C ILE A 333 -17.93 3.15 -13.49
N GLN A 334 -17.56 4.23 -14.18
CA GLN A 334 -18.53 5.25 -14.62
C GLN A 334 -19.53 4.70 -15.65
N ARG A 335 -19.10 3.79 -16.52
CA ARG A 335 -19.99 3.10 -17.48
C ARG A 335 -20.95 2.12 -16.79
N GLY A 336 -20.61 1.66 -15.58
CA GLY A 336 -21.44 0.74 -14.80
C GLY A 336 -21.43 -0.71 -15.30
N ASP A 337 -20.40 -1.09 -16.06
CA ASP A 337 -20.24 -2.45 -16.59
C ASP A 337 -19.42 -3.31 -15.61
N PRO A 338 -20.03 -4.27 -14.90
CA PRO A 338 -19.34 -5.05 -13.87
C PRO A 338 -18.26 -5.98 -14.43
N ASP A 339 -18.43 -6.48 -15.65
CA ASP A 339 -17.47 -7.41 -16.26
C ASP A 339 -16.22 -6.64 -16.69
N LEU A 340 -16.40 -5.47 -17.32
CA LEU A 340 -15.30 -4.59 -17.68
C LEU A 340 -14.54 -4.07 -16.45
N VAL A 341 -15.25 -3.80 -15.34
CA VAL A 341 -14.62 -3.40 -14.06
C VAL A 341 -13.77 -4.54 -13.49
N ALA A 342 -14.21 -5.79 -13.58
CA ALA A 342 -13.44 -6.93 -13.11
C ALA A 342 -12.17 -7.15 -13.94
N GLU A 343 -12.26 -7.06 -15.27
CA GLU A 343 -11.12 -7.18 -16.17
C GLU A 343 -10.09 -6.07 -15.94
N THR A 344 -10.53 -4.80 -15.97
CA THR A 344 -9.66 -3.64 -15.77
C THR A 344 -9.01 -3.61 -14.40
N ARG A 345 -9.69 -4.09 -13.35
CA ARG A 345 -9.07 -4.27 -12.02
C ARG A 345 -7.97 -5.33 -12.05
N GLY A 346 -8.21 -6.48 -12.69
CA GLY A 346 -7.18 -7.52 -12.85
C GLY A 346 -5.96 -7.02 -13.62
N GLU A 347 -6.17 -6.23 -14.67
CA GLU A 347 -5.07 -5.58 -15.41
C GLU A 347 -4.31 -4.58 -14.54
N MET A 348 -5.01 -3.73 -13.78
CA MET A 348 -4.40 -2.80 -12.84
C MET A 348 -3.53 -3.52 -11.80
N GLU A 349 -4.02 -4.60 -11.19
CA GLU A 349 -3.27 -5.42 -10.23
C GLU A 349 -2.00 -6.03 -10.87
N CYS A 350 -2.10 -6.48 -12.13
CA CYS A 350 -0.94 -6.99 -12.87
C CYS A 350 0.10 -5.90 -13.16
N ARG A 351 -0.33 -4.69 -13.52
CA ARG A 351 0.56 -3.53 -13.76
C ARG A 351 1.21 -3.04 -12.47
N GLU A 352 0.46 -3.06 -11.37
CA GLU A 352 0.98 -2.74 -10.03
C GLU A 352 2.10 -3.70 -9.64
N ALA A 353 1.89 -5.02 -9.79
CA ALA A 353 2.91 -6.02 -9.51
C ALA A 353 4.14 -5.90 -10.43
N LEU A 354 4.02 -5.32 -11.62
CA LEU A 354 5.17 -4.99 -12.47
C LEU A 354 5.93 -3.77 -11.96
N CYS A 355 5.22 -2.72 -11.54
CA CYS A 355 5.83 -1.53 -10.93
C CYS A 355 6.63 -1.89 -9.69
N ASP A 356 6.01 -2.63 -8.76
CA ASP A 356 6.65 -3.10 -7.54
C ASP A 356 7.95 -3.88 -7.85
N ARG A 357 7.91 -4.76 -8.86
CA ARG A 357 9.09 -5.54 -9.28
C ARG A 357 10.23 -4.67 -9.79
N TYR A 358 9.96 -3.74 -10.70
CA TYR A 358 11.01 -2.90 -11.27
C TYR A 358 11.56 -1.89 -10.25
N GLU A 359 10.71 -1.33 -9.39
CA GLU A 359 11.15 -0.46 -8.29
C GLU A 359 11.99 -1.21 -7.26
N ASP A 360 11.61 -2.45 -6.94
CA ASP A 360 12.39 -3.33 -6.07
C ASP A 360 13.78 -3.63 -6.63
N GLU A 361 13.87 -3.88 -7.94
CA GLU A 361 15.14 -4.12 -8.63
C GLU A 361 16.01 -2.85 -8.61
N LEU A 362 15.43 -1.69 -8.93
CA LEU A 362 16.15 -0.41 -8.91
C LEU A 362 16.65 -0.09 -7.50
N SER A 363 15.78 -0.22 -6.50
CA SER A 363 16.11 0.04 -5.09
C SER A 363 17.13 -0.96 -4.54
N ALA A 364 17.14 -2.20 -5.01
CA ALA A 364 18.17 -3.18 -4.65
C ALA A 364 19.54 -2.76 -5.21
N ILE A 365 19.61 -2.35 -6.48
CA ILE A 365 20.87 -1.93 -7.09
C ILE A 365 21.37 -0.61 -6.48
N GLU A 366 20.49 0.38 -6.27
CA GLU A 366 20.87 1.67 -5.69
C GLU A 366 21.35 1.54 -4.24
N ARG A 367 20.73 0.65 -3.45
CA ARG A 367 21.24 0.31 -2.11
C ARG A 367 22.64 -0.27 -2.15
N GLU A 368 22.91 -1.21 -3.05
CA GLU A 368 24.25 -1.80 -3.16
C GLU A 368 25.31 -0.82 -3.68
N ILE A 369 24.93 0.12 -4.54
CA ILE A 369 25.82 1.21 -4.95
C ILE A 369 26.17 2.10 -3.76
N HIS A 370 25.19 2.40 -2.89
CA HIS A 370 25.44 3.17 -1.69
C HIS A 370 26.30 2.41 -0.67
N THR A 371 26.02 1.14 -0.39
CA THR A 371 26.78 0.34 0.58
C THR A 371 28.23 0.13 0.14
N THR A 372 28.49 -0.07 -1.15
CA THR A 372 29.85 -0.19 -1.68
C THR A 372 30.61 1.13 -1.56
N ARG A 373 29.98 2.25 -1.91
CA ARG A 373 30.56 3.58 -1.76
C ARG A 373 30.89 3.92 -0.29
N ASP A 374 29.99 3.63 0.63
CA ASP A 374 30.22 3.86 2.07
C ASP A 374 31.38 2.99 2.59
N ARG A 375 31.48 1.73 2.15
CA ARG A 375 32.61 0.84 2.49
C ARG A 375 33.94 1.40 1.98
N GLU A 376 34.01 1.81 0.72
CA GLU A 376 35.21 2.41 0.13
C GLU A 376 35.66 3.69 0.87
N GLN A 377 34.71 4.53 1.30
CA GLN A 377 34.99 5.71 2.12
C GLN A 377 35.54 5.33 3.50
N THR A 378 34.93 4.36 4.18
CA THR A 378 35.45 3.92 5.49
C THR A 378 36.83 3.26 5.40
N GLU A 379 37.12 2.52 4.33
CA GLU A 379 38.43 1.90 4.12
C GLU A 379 39.52 2.94 3.80
N THR A 380 39.18 3.97 3.01
CA THR A 380 40.10 5.07 2.72
C THR A 380 40.40 5.91 3.97
N GLU A 381 39.38 6.23 4.77
CA GLU A 381 39.56 6.92 6.07
C GLU A 381 40.42 6.11 7.06
N GLN A 382 40.22 4.79 7.14
CA GLN A 382 41.04 3.91 7.99
C GLN A 382 42.49 3.85 7.53
N ARG A 383 42.76 3.79 6.21
CA ARG A 383 44.12 3.83 5.66
C ARG A 383 44.80 5.16 5.94
N GLU A 384 44.10 6.28 5.81
CA GLU A 384 44.63 7.61 6.14
C GLU A 384 44.94 7.77 7.63
N GLN A 385 44.09 7.22 8.52
CA GLN A 385 44.35 7.21 9.96
C GLN A 385 45.56 6.33 10.35
N GLN A 386 45.74 5.20 9.67
CA GLN A 386 46.92 4.35 9.85
C GLN A 386 48.20 5.04 9.36
N HIS A 387 48.16 5.72 8.21
CA HIS A 387 49.28 6.52 7.71
C HIS A 387 49.64 7.71 8.62
N LYS A 388 48.65 8.36 9.23
CA LYS A 388 48.89 9.42 10.24
C LYS A 388 49.51 8.88 11.53
N ARG A 389 49.09 7.70 11.99
CA ARG A 389 49.69 7.04 13.17
C ARG A 389 51.10 6.51 12.94
N GLY A 390 51.42 6.06 11.72
CA GLY A 390 52.75 5.59 11.35
C GLY A 390 53.80 6.70 11.13
N ARG A 391 53.40 7.98 11.12
CA ARG A 391 54.28 9.14 10.89
C ARG A 391 54.62 9.90 12.19
N SER A 392 54.11 9.45 13.34
CA SER A 392 54.38 9.99 14.68
C SER A 392 55.33 9.11 15.51
N ILE A 393 56.09 8.20 14.87
CA ILE A 393 57.21 7.46 15.45
C ILE A 393 58.44 7.92 14.68
#